data_AF-A0A8H6RYY1-F1
#
_entry.id   AF-A0A8H6RYY1-F1
#
_cell.length_a   1.000
_cell.length_b   1.000
_cell.length_c   1.000
_cell.angle_alpha   90.00
_cell.angle_beta   90.00
_cell.angle_gamma   90.00
#
_symmetry.space_group_name_H-M   'P 1'
#
loop_
_entity.id
_entity.type
_entity.pdbx_description
1 polymer ?
#
loop_
_entity_poly.entity_id
_entity_poly.type
_entity_poly.pdbx_seq_one_letter_code
_entity_poly.pdbx_strand_id
1 'polypeptide(L)'
;MPELREAIAHAKLIQYGLDAAQKHNRSLVVRQILFDATGKEEKRVHGAKAKLVQDLPAKPVIWRGANAAQTRLYPHELGNKPISSLVLRGVSGYNRGVVLDFTELFLQIQWLTHSSPQWYTLDMWTNGICEVAKDVRGFRVGLAFVFDELVLALVTNDQVFQPTWSRVQYIPPTAIHDNLELYLTDLADWISTEFFARDTTLWDKLISDVIRDNQINFQGVGVYTADELAFLAGFSPFLTAREVFMCPSRVARLVVALHRFTMLSFRNLDKLLRPALFEGVLAPTERMRENYYTQWVHVSRKDTLQLSERMSDALDLYKDCDADEALDVYEPSYVAESIRETGLGHLVFGPVASEALVGERLPRNDALTMLFEREGLLGSATNLHAFSKLDLTASELRAVRRHSTYAYEGVHKKIWSLLPHTSDDAILLVGDARIAELFKTRIYTTAEVCEGPMEYRGHGTRVAVGPSTRLSVCKGDPRIPEYYHTRLVQGHVRHKGAGKRLDLTKGLAHKENKKPSAAQKTILLCAQRRYPG
;
A
#
# COMPACT_ATOMS: atom_id res chain seq x y z
N MET A 1 -3.04 -5.46 0.02
CA MET A 1 -2.50 -5.44 -1.36
C MET A 1 -1.65 -4.20 -1.46
N PRO A 2 -0.47 -4.22 -2.09
CA PRO A 2 0.31 -3.02 -2.30
C PRO A 2 -0.45 -2.14 -3.28
N GLU A 3 -0.79 -0.96 -2.80
CA GLU A 3 -1.52 0.05 -3.54
C GLU A 3 -0.50 1.03 -4.11
N LEU A 4 -0.98 2.15 -4.65
CA LEU A 4 -0.17 3.10 -5.41
C LEU A 4 1.11 3.53 -4.67
N ARG A 5 0.99 3.92 -3.39
CA ARG A 5 2.13 4.39 -2.59
C ARG A 5 3.19 3.32 -2.42
N GLU A 6 2.76 2.09 -2.21
CA GLU A 6 3.67 0.99 -1.93
C GLU A 6 4.32 0.45 -3.19
N ALA A 7 3.61 0.43 -4.32
CA ALA A 7 4.20 0.13 -5.62
C ALA A 7 5.33 1.12 -5.97
N ILE A 8 5.09 2.42 -5.77
CA ILE A 8 6.12 3.47 -5.96
C ILE A 8 7.27 3.29 -4.97
N ALA A 9 6.97 3.04 -3.70
CA ALA A 9 7.99 2.83 -2.67
C ALA A 9 8.87 1.62 -2.99
N HIS A 10 8.28 0.53 -3.47
CA HIS A 10 9.01 -0.67 -3.88
C HIS A 10 9.95 -0.38 -5.06
N ALA A 11 9.50 0.37 -6.07
CA ALA A 11 10.37 0.80 -7.17
C ALA A 11 11.55 1.65 -6.66
N LYS A 12 11.29 2.61 -5.76
CA LYS A 12 12.33 3.44 -5.13
C LYS A 12 13.33 2.61 -4.31
N LEU A 13 12.86 1.64 -3.52
CA LEU A 13 13.72 0.75 -2.74
C LEU A 13 14.65 -0.07 -3.63
N ILE A 14 14.13 -0.57 -4.76
CA ILE A 14 14.95 -1.28 -5.75
C ILE A 14 15.98 -0.32 -6.35
N GLN A 15 15.55 0.87 -6.77
CA GLN A 15 16.42 1.90 -7.34
C GLN A 15 17.55 2.28 -6.38
N TYR A 16 17.28 2.45 -5.07
CA TYR A 16 18.33 2.81 -4.10
C TYR A 16 19.45 1.77 -4.01
N GLY A 17 19.12 0.47 -4.06
CA GLY A 17 20.15 -0.57 -4.06
C GLY A 17 20.87 -0.67 -5.40
N LEU A 18 20.20 -0.40 -6.52
CA LEU A 18 20.82 -0.28 -7.83
C LEU A 18 21.83 0.88 -7.85
N ASP A 19 21.43 2.07 -7.40
CA ASP A 19 22.29 3.25 -7.30
C ASP A 19 23.49 2.98 -6.39
N ALA A 20 23.26 2.32 -5.24
CA ALA A 20 24.33 1.96 -4.32
C ALA A 20 25.30 0.95 -4.95
N ALA A 21 24.81 -0.06 -5.67
CA ALA A 21 25.64 -1.03 -6.37
C ALA A 21 26.51 -0.35 -7.44
N GLN A 22 25.90 0.54 -8.25
CA GLN A 22 26.61 1.31 -9.27
C GLN A 22 27.68 2.22 -8.67
N LYS A 23 27.33 2.97 -7.61
CA LYS A 23 28.27 3.85 -6.88
C LYS A 23 29.50 3.09 -6.36
N HIS A 24 29.32 1.82 -6.00
CA HIS A 24 30.39 0.96 -5.48
C HIS A 24 30.99 0.01 -6.54
N ASN A 25 30.67 0.19 -7.82
CA ASN A 25 31.12 -0.67 -8.93
C ASN A 25 30.84 -2.17 -8.70
N ARG A 26 29.75 -2.50 -8.00
CA ARG A 26 29.36 -3.88 -7.73
C ARG A 26 28.73 -4.50 -8.96
N SER A 27 29.17 -5.72 -9.29
CA SER A 27 28.59 -6.53 -10.34
C SER A 27 27.15 -6.92 -10.00
N LEU A 28 26.23 -6.64 -10.94
CA LEU A 28 24.83 -7.04 -10.87
C LEU A 28 24.50 -8.13 -11.91
N VAL A 29 25.49 -8.95 -12.24
CA VAL A 29 25.32 -10.19 -13.01
C VAL A 29 24.64 -11.23 -12.13
N VAL A 30 23.52 -11.78 -12.59
CA VAL A 30 22.77 -12.79 -11.81
C VAL A 30 23.58 -14.07 -11.75
N ARG A 31 23.96 -14.50 -10.55
CA ARG A 31 24.64 -15.77 -10.28
C ARG A 31 23.65 -16.90 -10.02
N GLN A 32 22.57 -16.57 -9.33
CA GLN A 32 21.58 -17.54 -8.89
C GLN A 32 20.22 -16.89 -8.75
N ILE A 33 19.17 -17.68 -8.97
CA ILE A 33 17.81 -17.33 -8.60
C ILE A 33 17.35 -18.28 -7.50
N LEU A 34 16.83 -17.71 -6.43
CA LEU A 34 16.41 -18.42 -5.23
C LEU A 34 14.92 -18.21 -4.94
N PHE A 35 14.30 -19.15 -4.23
CA PHE A 35 12.92 -19.05 -3.77
C PHE A 35 12.65 -19.95 -2.55
N ASP A 36 11.55 -19.69 -1.85
CA ASP A 36 10.93 -20.68 -0.97
C ASP A 36 9.89 -21.51 -1.73
N ALA A 37 9.96 -22.84 -1.62
CA ALA A 37 8.88 -23.70 -2.11
C ALA A 37 7.63 -23.58 -1.21
N THR A 38 6.44 -23.66 -1.81
CA THR A 38 5.20 -23.94 -1.06
C THR A 38 5.21 -25.37 -0.53
N GLY A 39 4.37 -25.71 0.45
CA GLY A 39 4.30 -27.09 0.96
C GLY A 39 3.90 -28.12 -0.11
N LYS A 40 3.21 -27.70 -1.18
CA LYS A 40 2.93 -28.55 -2.35
C LYS A 40 4.16 -28.71 -3.26
N GLU A 41 4.97 -27.66 -3.39
CA GLU A 41 6.18 -27.64 -4.21
C GLU A 41 7.35 -28.39 -3.57
N GLU A 42 7.47 -28.37 -2.24
CA GLU A 42 8.51 -29.12 -1.50
C GLU A 42 8.46 -30.61 -1.81
N LYS A 43 7.27 -31.16 -2.10
CA LYS A 43 7.10 -32.57 -2.50
C LYS A 43 7.55 -32.85 -3.93
N ARG A 44 7.64 -31.82 -4.78
CA ARG A 44 7.93 -31.93 -6.21
C ARG A 44 9.38 -31.59 -6.55
N VAL A 45 10.00 -30.73 -5.77
CA VAL A 45 11.40 -30.29 -5.98
C VAL A 45 12.32 -31.25 -5.24
N HIS A 46 13.08 -32.05 -5.98
CA HIS A 46 14.02 -33.00 -5.40
C HIS A 46 15.15 -32.26 -4.65
N GLY A 47 15.51 -32.74 -3.45
CA GLY A 47 16.53 -32.11 -2.62
C GLY A 47 16.09 -30.83 -1.90
N ALA A 48 14.79 -30.50 -1.94
CA ALA A 48 14.28 -29.34 -1.20
C ALA A 48 14.53 -29.50 0.29
N LYS A 49 15.41 -28.65 0.84
CA LYS A 49 15.59 -28.54 2.30
C LYS A 49 14.31 -27.95 2.85
N ALA A 50 13.53 -28.76 3.56
CA ALA A 50 12.22 -28.36 4.05
C ALA A 50 12.29 -26.98 4.74
N LYS A 51 11.47 -26.05 4.28
CA LYS A 51 11.32 -24.69 4.84
C LYS A 51 12.52 -23.73 4.69
N LEU A 52 13.60 -24.09 3.98
CA LEU A 52 14.72 -23.19 3.71
C LEU A 52 14.63 -22.58 2.30
N VAL A 53 15.40 -21.52 2.09
CA VAL A 53 15.59 -20.93 0.76
C VAL A 53 16.39 -21.93 -0.10
N GLN A 54 16.02 -22.05 -1.36
CA GLN A 54 16.66 -22.97 -2.29
C GLN A 54 16.71 -22.40 -3.71
N ASP A 55 17.54 -23.02 -4.53
CA ASP A 55 17.69 -22.71 -5.96
C ASP A 55 16.37 -22.89 -6.69
N LEU A 56 16.03 -21.92 -7.53
CA LEU A 56 14.87 -22.01 -8.41
C LEU A 56 15.23 -22.89 -9.60
N PRO A 57 14.71 -24.12 -9.69
CA PRO A 57 15.05 -25.00 -10.80
C PRO A 57 14.30 -24.58 -12.07
N ALA A 58 14.88 -24.85 -13.23
CA ALA A 58 14.17 -24.72 -14.50
C ALA A 58 13.01 -25.75 -14.62
N LYS A 59 13.17 -26.92 -13.97
CA LYS A 59 12.15 -27.99 -13.89
C LYS A 59 12.16 -28.62 -12.49
N PRO A 60 11.00 -28.89 -11.86
CA PRO A 60 9.65 -28.64 -12.35
C PRO A 60 9.32 -27.14 -12.42
N VAL A 61 8.37 -26.78 -13.29
CA VAL A 61 7.94 -25.38 -13.43
C VAL A 61 7.24 -24.92 -12.16
N ILE A 62 7.75 -23.85 -11.58
CA ILE A 62 7.17 -23.16 -10.42
C ILE A 62 6.33 -21.99 -10.90
N TRP A 63 5.14 -21.86 -10.34
CA TRP A 63 4.13 -20.88 -10.75
C TRP A 63 3.81 -19.93 -9.59
N ARG A 64 3.60 -18.65 -9.89
CA ARG A 64 3.18 -17.62 -8.92
C ARG A 64 2.10 -16.76 -9.55
N GLY A 65 1.21 -16.19 -8.73
CA GLY A 65 0.09 -15.36 -9.19
C GLY A 65 -1.22 -15.77 -8.54
N ALA A 66 -2.27 -15.01 -8.83
CA ALA A 66 -3.61 -15.28 -8.33
C ALA A 66 -4.28 -16.36 -9.19
N ASN A 67 -4.67 -17.49 -8.58
CA ASN A 67 -5.50 -18.55 -9.17
C ASN A 67 -5.28 -18.79 -10.68
N ALA A 68 -6.16 -18.25 -11.54
CA ALA A 68 -6.14 -18.45 -12.99
C ALA A 68 -5.07 -17.63 -13.74
N ALA A 69 -4.48 -16.62 -13.11
CA ALA A 69 -3.47 -15.73 -13.70
C ALA A 69 -2.04 -16.07 -13.22
N GLN A 70 -1.74 -17.35 -13.01
CA GLN A 70 -0.41 -17.78 -12.60
C GLN A 70 0.59 -17.75 -13.76
N THR A 71 1.79 -17.24 -13.48
CA THR A 71 2.90 -17.14 -14.43
C THR A 71 4.14 -17.85 -13.90
N ARG A 72 5.06 -18.18 -14.81
CA ARG A 72 6.28 -18.94 -14.48
C ARG A 72 7.26 -18.07 -13.70
N LEU A 73 7.76 -18.61 -12.59
CA LEU A 73 8.76 -17.92 -11.77
C LEU A 73 10.14 -17.88 -12.45
N TYR A 74 10.53 -18.98 -13.13
CA TYR A 74 11.81 -19.09 -13.84
C TYR A 74 11.76 -18.34 -15.19
N PRO A 75 12.85 -17.67 -15.63
CA PRO A 75 12.94 -16.95 -16.91
C PRO A 75 12.98 -17.90 -18.11
N HIS A 76 11.84 -18.50 -18.46
CA HIS A 76 11.72 -19.45 -19.55
C HIS A 76 12.05 -18.87 -20.94
N GLU A 77 11.84 -17.56 -21.14
CA GLU A 77 12.20 -16.82 -22.36
C GLU A 77 13.72 -16.75 -22.62
N LEU A 78 14.53 -17.11 -21.62
CA LEU A 78 15.99 -17.15 -21.72
C LEU A 78 16.48 -18.27 -22.67
N GLY A 79 15.67 -19.32 -22.87
CA GLY A 79 16.03 -20.47 -23.69
C GLY A 79 17.25 -21.20 -23.13
N ASN A 80 18.28 -21.38 -23.96
CA ASN A 80 19.52 -22.09 -23.61
C ASN A 80 20.62 -21.19 -23.05
N LYS A 81 20.40 -19.88 -22.93
CA LYS A 81 21.41 -18.97 -22.38
C LYS A 81 21.60 -19.23 -20.87
N PRO A 82 22.84 -19.12 -20.34
CA PRO A 82 23.08 -19.27 -18.91
C PRO A 82 22.42 -18.13 -18.13
N ILE A 83 22.07 -18.37 -16.86
CA ILE A 83 21.46 -17.32 -16.02
C ILE A 83 22.36 -16.09 -15.85
N SER A 84 23.67 -16.27 -15.97
CA SER A 84 24.68 -15.21 -15.93
C SER A 84 24.64 -14.26 -17.14
N SER A 85 23.80 -14.51 -18.15
CA SER A 85 23.53 -13.51 -19.19
C SER A 85 22.53 -12.44 -18.73
N LEU A 86 21.85 -12.64 -17.60
CA LEU A 86 20.97 -11.64 -16.99
C LEU A 86 21.79 -10.66 -16.15
N VAL A 87 21.70 -9.37 -16.48
CA VAL A 87 22.39 -8.30 -15.73
C VAL A 87 21.39 -7.22 -15.37
N LEU A 88 21.16 -6.96 -14.08
CA LEU A 88 20.23 -5.92 -13.67
C LEU A 88 20.82 -4.54 -14.02
N ARG A 89 20.18 -3.83 -14.96
CA ARG A 89 20.61 -2.49 -15.45
C ARG A 89 19.72 -1.38 -14.98
N GLY A 90 18.43 -1.65 -14.84
CA GLY A 90 17.44 -0.61 -14.62
C GLY A 90 16.21 -1.14 -13.90
N VAL A 91 15.45 -0.19 -13.37
CA VAL A 91 14.14 -0.42 -12.77
C VAL A 91 13.20 0.70 -13.19
N SER A 92 11.99 0.35 -13.61
CA SER A 92 10.91 1.31 -13.82
C SER A 92 9.69 0.91 -12.96
N GLY A 93 9.20 1.85 -12.16
CA GLY A 93 7.98 1.67 -11.38
C GLY A 93 6.75 2.06 -12.18
N TYR A 94 5.61 1.43 -11.86
CA TYR A 94 4.28 1.90 -12.26
C TYR A 94 3.32 1.68 -11.10
N ASN A 95 2.10 2.22 -11.18
CA ASN A 95 1.19 2.32 -10.04
C ASN A 95 0.75 0.96 -9.43
N ARG A 96 1.05 -0.18 -10.05
CA ARG A 96 0.72 -1.53 -9.53
C ARG A 96 1.92 -2.47 -9.39
N GLY A 97 3.12 -2.03 -9.78
CA GLY A 97 4.22 -2.96 -9.96
C GLY A 97 5.54 -2.31 -10.33
N VAL A 98 6.44 -3.14 -10.80
CA VAL A 98 7.77 -2.74 -11.24
C VAL A 98 8.19 -3.57 -12.45
N VAL A 99 9.02 -3.00 -13.31
CA VAL A 99 9.72 -3.70 -14.38
C VAL A 99 11.22 -3.62 -14.10
N LEU A 100 11.88 -4.78 -14.07
CA LEU A 100 13.32 -4.90 -13.92
C LEU A 100 13.95 -5.21 -15.28
N ASP A 101 14.93 -4.41 -15.69
CA ASP A 101 15.70 -4.62 -16.91
C ASP A 101 16.91 -5.51 -16.61
N PHE A 102 16.88 -6.75 -17.09
CA PHE A 102 17.96 -7.73 -16.98
C PHE A 102 18.73 -7.91 -18.30
N THR A 103 18.86 -6.86 -19.12
CA THR A 103 19.46 -6.80 -20.47
C THR A 103 18.80 -7.69 -21.51
N GLU A 104 18.83 -9.00 -21.30
CA GLU A 104 18.30 -10.00 -22.24
C GLU A 104 16.79 -10.16 -22.09
N LEU A 105 16.27 -9.87 -20.90
CA LEU A 105 14.87 -10.00 -20.54
C LEU A 105 14.45 -8.85 -19.64
N PHE A 106 13.17 -8.55 -19.70
CA PHE A 106 12.46 -7.73 -18.73
C PHE A 106 11.65 -8.63 -17.81
N LEU A 107 11.69 -8.32 -16.51
CA LEU A 107 10.83 -8.94 -15.52
C LEU A 107 9.83 -7.92 -15.00
N GLN A 108 8.57 -8.07 -15.38
CA GLN A 108 7.47 -7.34 -14.77
C GLN A 108 7.03 -8.08 -13.49
N ILE A 109 6.92 -7.36 -12.38
CA ILE A 109 6.34 -7.85 -11.14
C ILE A 109 5.06 -7.06 -10.86
N GLN A 110 3.94 -7.76 -10.74
CA GLN A 110 2.74 -7.23 -10.07
C GLN A 110 2.72 -7.73 -8.63
N TRP A 111 2.59 -6.82 -7.67
CA TRP A 111 2.79 -7.17 -6.27
C TRP A 111 1.65 -8.01 -5.68
N LEU A 112 0.41 -7.81 -6.18
CA LEU A 112 -0.85 -8.43 -5.76
C LEU A 112 -1.14 -8.35 -4.25
N THR A 113 -0.40 -9.06 -3.41
CA THR A 113 -0.65 -9.10 -1.96
C THR A 113 0.64 -8.76 -1.20
N HIS A 114 0.86 -9.33 -0.02
CA HIS A 114 1.83 -8.89 0.98
C HIS A 114 3.30 -9.13 0.58
N SER A 115 3.76 -8.48 -0.49
CA SER A 115 5.08 -8.66 -1.10
C SER A 115 5.83 -7.33 -1.13
N SER A 116 7.14 -7.36 -0.89
CA SER A 116 8.00 -6.18 -0.84
C SER A 116 9.43 -6.53 -1.27
N PRO A 117 10.15 -5.65 -1.99
CA PRO A 117 11.55 -5.85 -2.31
C PRO A 117 12.44 -5.45 -1.13
N GLN A 118 13.54 -6.17 -0.95
CA GLN A 118 14.61 -5.87 0.00
C GLN A 118 15.97 -6.14 -0.64
N TRP A 119 16.94 -5.30 -0.31
CA TRP A 119 18.34 -5.51 -0.63
C TRP A 119 19.05 -6.06 0.60
N TYR A 120 19.86 -7.10 0.39
CA TYR A 120 20.71 -7.68 1.43
C TYR A 120 22.16 -7.72 0.95
N THR A 121 23.11 -7.62 1.87
CA THR A 121 24.47 -8.08 1.57
C THR A 121 24.50 -9.60 1.48
N LEU A 122 25.50 -10.16 0.80
CA LEU A 122 25.64 -11.62 0.73
C LEU A 122 25.81 -12.27 2.11
N ASP A 123 26.47 -11.58 3.06
CA ASP A 123 26.59 -12.02 4.45
C ASP A 123 25.22 -12.05 5.15
N MET A 124 24.44 -10.97 5.08
CA MET A 124 23.08 -10.91 5.63
C MET A 124 22.20 -12.02 5.09
N TRP A 125 22.31 -12.28 3.78
CA TRP A 125 21.54 -13.32 3.12
C TRP A 125 21.93 -14.72 3.60
N THR A 126 23.22 -15.03 3.52
CA THR A 126 23.76 -16.37 3.80
C THR A 126 23.63 -16.70 5.28
N ASN A 127 24.13 -15.82 6.15
CA ASN A 127 24.21 -16.07 7.58
C ASN A 127 22.95 -15.63 8.34
N GLY A 128 22.04 -14.87 7.71
CA GLY A 128 20.82 -14.37 8.35
C GLY A 128 19.54 -15.00 7.82
N ILE A 129 19.38 -15.14 6.50
CA ILE A 129 18.12 -15.56 5.87
C ILE A 129 18.14 -17.05 5.51
N CYS A 130 19.21 -17.53 4.87
CA CYS A 130 19.30 -18.91 4.40
C CYS A 130 19.31 -19.95 5.54
N GLU A 131 19.86 -19.57 6.71
CA GLU A 131 19.95 -20.45 7.89
C GLU A 131 18.66 -20.54 8.72
N VAL A 132 17.65 -19.70 8.43
CA VAL A 132 16.45 -19.59 9.25
C VAL A 132 15.26 -20.11 8.48
N ALA A 133 14.51 -21.07 9.03
CA ALA A 133 13.31 -21.60 8.39
C ALA A 133 12.22 -20.53 8.18
N LYS A 134 11.47 -20.60 7.07
CA LYS A 134 10.46 -19.58 6.68
C LYS A 134 9.36 -19.35 7.73
N ASP A 135 9.04 -20.35 8.54
CA ASP A 135 8.10 -20.22 9.67
C ASP A 135 8.68 -19.45 10.85
N VAL A 136 10.00 -19.50 11.04
CA VAL A 136 10.72 -18.70 12.03
C VAL A 136 10.95 -17.28 11.51
N ARG A 137 11.41 -17.11 10.25
CA ARG A 137 11.71 -15.80 9.63
C ARG A 137 10.55 -14.80 9.72
N GLY A 138 9.32 -15.30 9.65
CA GLY A 138 8.10 -14.48 9.64
C GLY A 138 7.73 -13.93 8.26
N PHE A 139 8.41 -14.39 7.21
CA PHE A 139 8.12 -14.12 5.80
C PHE A 139 8.70 -15.25 4.94
N ARG A 140 8.28 -15.27 3.67
CA ARG A 140 8.77 -16.18 2.65
C ARG A 140 9.58 -15.42 1.60
N VAL A 141 10.55 -16.06 0.98
CA VAL A 141 11.25 -15.57 -0.21
C VAL A 141 10.42 -15.96 -1.41
N GLY A 142 9.73 -14.99 -2.02
CA GLY A 142 8.96 -15.21 -3.23
C GLY A 142 9.87 -15.47 -4.42
N LEU A 143 10.88 -14.60 -4.57
CA LEU A 143 11.91 -14.63 -5.60
C LEU A 143 13.13 -13.87 -5.09
N ALA A 144 14.34 -14.35 -5.33
CA ALA A 144 15.55 -13.58 -5.04
C ALA A 144 16.61 -13.77 -6.12
N PHE A 145 17.31 -12.69 -6.43
CA PHE A 145 18.43 -12.63 -7.38
C PHE A 145 19.71 -12.44 -6.60
N VAL A 146 20.60 -13.43 -6.67
CA VAL A 146 21.92 -13.39 -6.03
C VAL A 146 22.92 -12.84 -7.03
N PHE A 147 23.62 -11.78 -6.63
CA PHE A 147 24.74 -11.18 -7.33
C PHE A 147 26.05 -11.51 -6.57
N ASP A 148 27.17 -10.89 -6.95
CA ASP A 148 28.48 -11.18 -6.34
C ASP A 148 28.56 -10.76 -4.86
N GLU A 149 28.01 -9.60 -4.51
CA GLU A 149 28.06 -9.05 -3.13
C GLU A 149 26.67 -8.77 -2.53
N LEU A 150 25.63 -8.83 -3.35
CA LEU A 150 24.30 -8.35 -3.02
C LEU A 150 23.24 -9.38 -3.38
N VAL A 151 22.09 -9.29 -2.71
CA VAL A 151 20.89 -10.04 -3.05
C VAL A 151 19.72 -9.08 -3.11
N LEU A 152 19.02 -9.07 -4.24
CA LEU A 152 17.70 -8.44 -4.35
C LEU A 152 16.64 -9.52 -4.14
N ALA A 153 15.86 -9.41 -3.07
CA ALA A 153 14.81 -10.37 -2.77
C ALA A 153 13.43 -9.72 -2.73
N LEU A 154 12.47 -10.37 -3.37
CA LEU A 154 11.04 -10.10 -3.27
C LEU A 154 10.49 -11.00 -2.16
N VAL A 155 10.42 -10.44 -0.95
CA VAL A 155 9.89 -11.13 0.23
C VAL A 155 8.37 -11.01 0.27
N THR A 156 7.69 -12.01 0.82
CA THR A 156 6.23 -12.11 0.77
C THR A 156 5.65 -12.88 1.96
N ASN A 157 4.43 -12.56 2.39
CA ASN A 157 3.74 -13.33 3.43
C ASN A 157 3.19 -14.67 2.91
N ASP A 158 2.64 -14.66 1.69
CA ASP A 158 1.75 -15.69 1.16
C ASP A 158 2.18 -16.23 -0.21
N GLN A 159 3.21 -15.63 -0.83
CA GLN A 159 3.70 -15.96 -2.17
C GLN A 159 2.71 -15.66 -3.30
N VAL A 160 1.80 -14.72 -3.06
CA VAL A 160 0.86 -14.24 -4.08
C VAL A 160 1.40 -12.91 -4.65
N PHE A 161 2.18 -13.04 -5.71
CA PHE A 161 2.67 -11.98 -6.62
C PHE A 161 2.78 -12.59 -8.02
N GLN A 162 2.81 -11.78 -9.07
CA GLN A 162 2.82 -12.27 -10.45
C GLN A 162 4.06 -11.78 -11.22
N PRO A 163 5.04 -12.67 -11.47
CA PRO A 163 6.21 -12.38 -12.29
C PRO A 163 5.97 -12.71 -13.77
N THR A 164 6.19 -11.75 -14.67
CA THR A 164 6.11 -11.97 -16.12
C THR A 164 7.46 -11.67 -16.76
N TRP A 165 8.05 -12.68 -17.37
CA TRP A 165 9.29 -12.57 -18.14
C TRP A 165 8.97 -12.30 -19.61
N SER A 166 9.65 -11.34 -20.24
CA SER A 166 9.45 -10.98 -21.64
C SER A 166 10.75 -10.45 -22.26
N ARG A 167 10.91 -10.60 -23.58
CA ARG A 167 11.98 -9.92 -24.34
C ARG A 167 11.65 -8.47 -24.68
N VAL A 168 10.37 -8.13 -24.58
CA VAL A 168 9.86 -6.78 -24.84
C VAL A 168 9.47 -6.15 -23.51
N GLN A 169 9.92 -4.91 -23.29
CA GLN A 169 9.58 -4.15 -22.09
C GLN A 169 8.07 -3.94 -22.00
N TYR A 170 7.51 -4.19 -20.82
CA TYR A 170 6.11 -3.87 -20.55
C TYR A 170 5.91 -2.36 -20.49
N ILE A 171 4.91 -1.87 -21.21
CA ILE A 171 4.47 -0.47 -21.17
C ILE A 171 3.17 -0.44 -20.36
N PRO A 172 3.15 0.17 -19.15
CA PRO A 172 1.93 0.32 -18.38
C PRO A 172 0.95 1.27 -19.10
N PRO A 173 -0.37 1.18 -18.82
CA PRO A 173 -1.29 2.21 -19.27
C PRO A 173 -0.89 3.57 -18.68
N THR A 174 -1.26 4.65 -19.37
CA THR A 174 -0.92 6.02 -18.97
C THR A 174 -1.42 6.32 -17.56
N ALA A 175 -0.50 6.68 -16.66
CA ALA A 175 -0.87 7.15 -15.34
C ALA A 175 -1.04 8.67 -15.33
N ILE A 176 -1.87 9.16 -14.40
CA ILE A 176 -2.20 10.59 -14.27
C ILE A 176 -0.97 11.50 -14.06
N HIS A 177 0.14 10.97 -13.54
CA HIS A 177 1.38 11.72 -13.30
C HIS A 177 2.35 11.68 -14.49
N ASP A 178 2.15 10.77 -15.44
CA ASP A 178 3.01 10.61 -16.61
C ASP A 178 2.57 11.55 -17.74
N ASN A 179 1.28 11.52 -18.06
CA ASN A 179 0.67 12.38 -19.07
C ASN A 179 -0.79 12.66 -18.70
N LEU A 180 -1.02 13.82 -18.08
CA LEU A 180 -2.34 14.22 -17.61
C LEU A 180 -3.36 14.34 -18.75
N GLU A 181 -3.00 14.94 -19.88
CA GLU A 181 -3.92 15.16 -21.01
C GLU A 181 -4.42 13.84 -21.61
N LEU A 182 -3.50 12.91 -21.86
CA LEU A 182 -3.85 11.58 -22.33
C LEU A 182 -4.68 10.82 -21.28
N TYR A 183 -4.32 10.92 -20.00
CA TYR A 183 -5.10 10.33 -18.92
C TYR A 183 -6.56 10.84 -18.88
N LEU A 184 -6.75 12.16 -19.00
CA LEU A 184 -8.09 12.75 -19.04
C LEU A 184 -8.88 12.30 -20.26
N THR A 185 -8.22 12.09 -21.39
CA THR A 185 -8.82 11.57 -22.62
C THR A 185 -9.28 10.12 -22.44
N ASP A 186 -8.40 9.24 -21.95
CA ASP A 186 -8.73 7.83 -21.67
C ASP A 186 -9.88 7.70 -20.65
N LEU A 187 -9.89 8.56 -19.63
CA LEU A 187 -10.96 8.61 -18.63
C LEU A 187 -12.28 9.11 -19.24
N ALA A 188 -12.26 10.17 -20.04
CA ALA A 188 -13.44 10.70 -20.70
C ALA A 188 -14.08 9.67 -21.65
N ASP A 189 -13.26 8.98 -22.45
CA ASP A 189 -13.71 7.93 -23.36
C ASP A 189 -14.34 6.75 -22.62
N TRP A 190 -13.73 6.35 -21.50
CA TRP A 190 -14.29 5.32 -20.63
C TRP A 190 -15.63 5.75 -20.01
N ILE A 191 -15.73 6.96 -19.47
CA ILE A 191 -17.01 7.47 -18.91
C ILE A 191 -18.07 7.53 -20.02
N SER A 192 -17.71 8.07 -21.19
CA SER A 192 -18.58 8.11 -22.37
C SER A 192 -19.11 6.73 -22.74
N THR A 193 -18.25 5.71 -22.71
CA THR A 193 -18.61 4.35 -23.13
C THR A 193 -19.47 3.63 -22.08
N GLU A 194 -19.07 3.70 -20.81
CA GLU A 194 -19.66 2.89 -19.74
C GLU A 194 -20.86 3.54 -19.04
N PHE A 195 -20.99 4.87 -19.07
CA PHE A 195 -22.08 5.57 -18.36
C PHE A 195 -23.07 6.25 -19.30
N PHE A 196 -22.61 6.72 -20.47
CA PHE A 196 -23.47 7.42 -21.41
C PHE A 196 -23.92 6.56 -22.61
N ALA A 197 -23.06 5.66 -23.11
CA ALA A 197 -23.35 4.87 -24.32
C ALA A 197 -23.87 3.44 -24.07
N ARG A 198 -23.62 2.84 -22.90
CA ARG A 198 -23.93 1.43 -22.59
C ARG A 198 -24.33 1.19 -21.14
N ASP A 199 -24.89 0.00 -20.93
CA ASP A 199 -25.06 -0.79 -19.70
C ASP A 199 -25.10 -0.04 -18.35
N THR A 200 -26.29 0.04 -17.76
CA THR A 200 -26.50 0.61 -16.42
C THR A 200 -26.00 -0.28 -15.29
N THR A 201 -25.37 -1.44 -15.55
CA THR A 201 -24.89 -2.35 -14.49
C THR A 201 -23.84 -1.75 -13.56
N LEU A 202 -23.11 -0.72 -13.99
CA LEU A 202 -22.15 -0.01 -13.14
C LEU A 202 -22.81 1.08 -12.30
N TRP A 203 -23.99 1.58 -12.69
CA TRP A 203 -24.60 2.77 -12.10
C TRP A 203 -24.81 2.62 -10.61
N ASP A 204 -25.34 1.47 -10.18
CA ASP A 204 -25.72 1.20 -8.80
C ASP A 204 -24.57 0.62 -7.97
N LYS A 205 -23.38 0.41 -8.57
CA LYS A 205 -22.21 -0.04 -7.81
C LYS A 205 -21.64 1.12 -7.01
N LEU A 206 -21.12 0.82 -5.82
CA LEU A 206 -20.38 1.80 -5.03
C LEU A 206 -19.18 2.34 -5.81
N ILE A 207 -18.96 3.65 -5.75
CA ILE A 207 -17.84 4.31 -6.42
C ILE A 207 -16.50 3.70 -5.99
N SER A 208 -16.36 3.34 -4.71
CA SER A 208 -15.17 2.70 -4.18
C SER A 208 -14.83 1.39 -4.89
N ASP A 209 -15.84 0.59 -5.25
CA ASP A 209 -15.62 -0.66 -5.97
C ASP A 209 -15.33 -0.40 -7.44
N VAL A 210 -16.03 0.55 -8.08
CA VAL A 210 -15.79 0.89 -9.50
C VAL A 210 -14.37 1.39 -9.73
N ILE A 211 -13.85 2.30 -8.91
CA ILE A 211 -12.47 2.79 -9.08
C ILE A 211 -11.43 1.74 -8.71
N ARG A 212 -11.75 0.79 -7.82
CA ARG A 212 -10.85 -0.32 -7.48
C ARG A 212 -10.81 -1.38 -8.56
N ASP A 213 -11.91 -1.62 -9.24
CA ASP A 213 -11.98 -2.65 -10.29
C ASP A 213 -11.48 -2.12 -11.63
N ASN A 214 -11.67 -0.82 -11.92
CA ASN A 214 -11.12 -0.16 -13.10
C ASN A 214 -9.63 0.20 -12.94
N GLN A 215 -8.80 -0.83 -12.94
CA GLN A 215 -7.34 -0.67 -12.84
C GLN A 215 -6.67 -0.15 -14.13
N ILE A 216 -7.43 0.20 -15.18
CA ILE A 216 -6.89 0.90 -16.35
C ILE A 216 -6.79 2.39 -16.03
N ASN A 217 -7.89 2.99 -15.55
CA ASN A 217 -7.96 4.42 -15.24
C ASN A 217 -7.59 4.76 -13.80
N PHE A 218 -7.69 3.81 -12.87
CA PHE A 218 -7.43 4.02 -11.44
C PHE A 218 -6.36 3.04 -10.95
N GLN A 219 -5.26 2.95 -11.70
CA GLN A 219 -4.15 2.06 -11.37
C GLN A 219 -3.64 2.29 -9.95
N GLY A 220 -3.56 1.19 -9.19
CA GLY A 220 -3.01 1.21 -7.84
C GLY A 220 -3.99 1.67 -6.78
N VAL A 221 -5.24 2.01 -7.14
CA VAL A 221 -6.30 2.25 -6.17
C VAL A 221 -6.79 0.92 -5.61
N GLY A 222 -6.49 0.66 -4.33
CA GLY A 222 -7.06 -0.45 -3.58
C GLY A 222 -8.06 0.05 -2.54
N VAL A 223 -8.21 -0.70 -1.44
CA VAL A 223 -9.25 -0.47 -0.43
C VAL A 223 -8.98 0.83 0.31
N TYR A 224 -7.78 0.97 0.89
CA TYR A 224 -7.50 2.14 1.70
C TYR A 224 -7.29 3.37 0.82
N THR A 225 -6.74 3.22 -0.38
CA THR A 225 -6.61 4.35 -1.31
C THR A 225 -7.99 4.86 -1.73
N ALA A 226 -8.98 3.99 -1.95
CA ALA A 226 -10.34 4.45 -2.24
C ALA A 226 -10.93 5.31 -1.10
N ASP A 227 -10.77 4.88 0.16
CA ASP A 227 -11.20 5.66 1.33
C ASP A 227 -10.52 7.04 1.36
N GLU A 228 -9.21 7.08 1.10
CA GLU A 228 -8.41 8.30 1.08
C GLU A 228 -8.78 9.24 -0.08
N LEU A 229 -9.08 8.68 -1.25
CA LEU A 229 -9.55 9.46 -2.40
C LEU A 229 -10.94 10.04 -2.16
N ALA A 230 -11.86 9.27 -1.56
CA ALA A 230 -13.18 9.77 -1.19
C ALA A 230 -13.08 10.92 -0.17
N PHE A 231 -12.22 10.78 0.85
CA PHE A 231 -11.93 11.88 1.79
C PHE A 231 -11.38 13.12 1.09
N LEU A 232 -10.37 12.96 0.24
CA LEU A 232 -9.75 14.10 -0.48
C LEU A 232 -10.70 14.74 -1.49
N ALA A 233 -11.57 13.95 -2.12
CA ALA A 233 -12.60 14.43 -3.02
C ALA A 233 -13.81 15.00 -2.28
N GLY A 234 -13.94 14.75 -0.98
CA GLY A 234 -14.97 15.31 -0.11
C GLY A 234 -16.34 14.67 -0.22
N PHE A 235 -16.45 13.45 -0.74
CA PHE A 235 -17.74 12.76 -0.88
C PHE A 235 -17.74 11.41 -0.14
N SER A 236 -18.93 10.86 0.09
CA SER A 236 -19.08 9.55 0.76
C SER A 236 -18.53 8.42 -0.12
N PRO A 237 -17.71 7.50 0.43
CA PRO A 237 -17.29 6.31 -0.33
C PRO A 237 -18.45 5.38 -0.69
N PHE A 238 -19.63 5.59 -0.09
CA PHE A 238 -20.87 4.85 -0.34
C PHE A 238 -21.73 5.45 -1.47
N LEU A 239 -21.32 6.56 -2.08
CA LEU A 239 -22.01 7.03 -3.29
C LEU A 239 -21.92 5.96 -4.38
N THR A 240 -22.99 5.85 -5.14
CA THR A 240 -23.01 5.04 -6.36
C THR A 240 -22.13 5.67 -7.44
N ALA A 241 -21.69 4.87 -8.39
CA ALA A 241 -20.91 5.35 -9.52
C ALA A 241 -21.71 6.35 -10.35
N ARG A 242 -23.04 6.18 -10.45
CA ARG A 242 -23.93 7.15 -11.10
C ARG A 242 -23.88 8.52 -10.44
N GLU A 243 -24.02 8.59 -9.12
CA GLU A 243 -24.01 9.86 -8.37
C GLU A 243 -22.69 10.63 -8.49
N VAL A 244 -21.59 9.92 -8.77
CA VAL A 244 -20.27 10.50 -8.98
C VAL A 244 -20.05 10.85 -10.45
N PHE A 245 -20.16 9.90 -11.37
CA PHE A 245 -19.82 10.08 -12.79
C PHE A 245 -20.83 10.93 -13.58
N MET A 246 -22.05 11.11 -13.07
CA MET A 246 -23.03 12.06 -13.63
C MET A 246 -22.91 13.47 -13.04
N CYS A 247 -21.96 13.72 -12.14
CA CYS A 247 -21.69 15.02 -11.55
C CYS A 247 -20.27 15.50 -11.93
N PRO A 248 -20.14 16.49 -12.83
CA PRO A 248 -18.83 16.97 -13.29
C PRO A 248 -17.91 17.40 -12.15
N SER A 249 -18.46 18.03 -11.10
CA SER A 249 -17.68 18.45 -9.92
C SER A 249 -17.10 17.26 -9.14
N ARG A 250 -17.89 16.20 -8.90
CA ARG A 250 -17.41 15.00 -8.18
C ARG A 250 -16.35 14.26 -8.99
N VAL A 251 -16.51 14.15 -10.31
CA VAL A 251 -15.48 13.56 -11.19
C VAL A 251 -14.19 14.38 -11.15
N ALA A 252 -14.27 15.69 -11.32
CA ALA A 252 -13.10 16.56 -11.27
C ALA A 252 -12.39 16.50 -9.91
N ARG A 253 -13.14 16.48 -8.79
CA ARG A 253 -12.59 16.31 -7.45
C ARG A 253 -11.90 14.96 -7.26
N LEU A 254 -12.47 13.88 -7.79
CA LEU A 254 -11.85 12.55 -7.76
C LEU A 254 -10.53 12.53 -8.54
N VAL A 255 -10.49 13.12 -9.73
CA VAL A 255 -9.27 13.22 -10.55
C VAL A 255 -8.20 14.06 -9.85
N VAL A 256 -8.58 15.22 -9.30
CA VAL A 256 -7.70 16.09 -8.52
C VAL A 256 -7.17 15.37 -7.27
N ALA A 257 -8.02 14.62 -6.57
CA ALA A 257 -7.62 13.80 -5.42
C ALA A 257 -6.61 12.72 -5.82
N LEU A 258 -6.86 12.01 -6.92
CA LEU A 258 -5.95 10.99 -7.44
C LEU A 258 -4.60 11.60 -7.85
N HIS A 259 -4.63 12.74 -8.55
CA HIS A 259 -3.43 13.48 -8.93
C HIS A 259 -2.64 13.88 -7.69
N ARG A 260 -3.29 14.48 -6.69
CA ARG A 260 -2.64 14.86 -5.42
C ARG A 260 -2.02 13.67 -4.72
N PHE A 261 -2.78 12.59 -4.57
CA PHE A 261 -2.32 11.37 -3.90
C PHE A 261 -1.10 10.77 -4.60
N THR A 262 -1.11 10.76 -5.93
CA THR A 262 -0.03 10.25 -6.77
C THR A 262 1.21 11.13 -6.69
N MET A 263 1.07 12.44 -6.93
CA MET A 263 2.20 13.38 -6.94
C MET A 263 2.88 13.48 -5.58
N LEU A 264 2.11 13.47 -4.49
CA LEU A 264 2.67 13.43 -3.14
C LEU A 264 3.54 12.17 -2.94
N SER A 265 3.11 11.04 -3.50
CA SER A 265 3.84 9.78 -3.41
C SER A 265 5.17 9.87 -4.18
N PHE A 266 5.16 10.32 -5.42
CA PHE A 266 6.38 10.45 -6.22
C PHE A 266 7.38 11.46 -5.63
N ARG A 267 6.89 12.63 -5.22
CA ARG A 267 7.72 13.75 -4.75
C ARG A 267 8.27 13.53 -3.33
N ASN A 268 7.48 12.93 -2.43
CA ASN A 268 7.80 12.98 -0.99
C ASN A 268 8.11 11.61 -0.33
N LEU A 269 7.88 10.46 -0.99
CA LEU A 269 8.14 9.15 -0.36
C LEU A 269 9.59 8.97 0.09
N ASP A 270 10.56 9.58 -0.58
CA ASP A 270 11.97 9.55 -0.20
C ASP A 270 12.20 10.01 1.26
N LYS A 271 11.42 11.00 1.72
CA LYS A 271 11.49 11.53 3.09
C LYS A 271 11.06 10.50 4.14
N LEU A 272 10.27 9.50 3.75
CA LEU A 272 9.87 8.38 4.60
C LEU A 272 10.83 7.20 4.49
N LEU A 273 11.17 6.81 3.26
CA LEU A 273 11.90 5.58 2.98
C LEU A 273 13.36 5.67 3.41
N ARG A 274 14.05 6.77 3.06
CA ARG A 274 15.49 6.89 3.32
C ARG A 274 15.84 6.81 4.81
N PRO A 275 15.12 7.49 5.73
CA PRO A 275 15.39 7.35 7.17
C PRO A 275 15.08 5.95 7.71
N ALA A 276 14.15 5.22 7.08
CA ALA A 276 13.77 3.87 7.48
C ALA A 276 14.79 2.81 7.04
N LEU A 277 15.60 3.07 6.01
CA LEU A 277 16.70 2.20 5.62
C LEU A 277 17.79 2.17 6.70
N PHE A 278 18.20 0.96 7.07
CA PHE A 278 19.32 0.72 7.98
C PHE A 278 20.16 -0.40 7.38
N GLU A 279 21.43 -0.10 7.10
CA GLU A 279 22.36 -1.01 6.40
C GLU A 279 21.80 -1.54 5.05
N GLY A 280 21.02 -0.72 4.34
CA GLY A 280 20.44 -1.07 3.04
C GLY A 280 19.11 -1.84 3.10
N VAL A 281 18.67 -2.28 4.28
CA VAL A 281 17.40 -2.98 4.49
C VAL A 281 16.36 -2.01 5.06
N LEU A 282 15.11 -2.12 4.64
CA LEU A 282 14.02 -1.34 5.22
C LEU A 282 13.77 -1.83 6.66
N ALA A 283 14.04 -0.99 7.65
CA ALA A 283 13.92 -1.32 9.07
C ALA A 283 13.30 -0.15 9.85
N PRO A 284 12.02 0.17 9.61
CA PRO A 284 11.36 1.33 10.21
C PRO A 284 11.14 1.11 11.71
N THR A 285 11.35 2.16 12.50
CA THR A 285 10.97 2.16 13.93
C THR A 285 9.45 2.36 14.08
N GLU A 286 8.88 1.98 15.22
CA GLU A 286 7.45 2.23 15.52
C GLU A 286 7.08 3.71 15.37
N ARG A 287 7.94 4.63 15.81
CA ARG A 287 7.74 6.07 15.64
C ARG A 287 7.73 6.49 14.17
N MET A 288 8.58 5.92 13.32
CA MET A 288 8.57 6.21 11.88
C MET A 288 7.25 5.73 11.24
N ARG A 289 6.78 4.55 11.64
CA ARG A 289 5.50 3.99 11.21
C ARG A 289 4.32 4.89 11.63
N GLU A 290 4.30 5.33 12.89
CA GLU A 290 3.28 6.28 13.41
C GLU A 290 3.34 7.64 12.70
N ASN A 291 4.53 8.15 12.41
CA ASN A 291 4.70 9.40 11.69
C ASN A 291 4.14 9.33 10.27
N TYR A 292 4.41 8.25 9.54
CA TYR A 292 3.78 8.01 8.23
C TYR A 292 2.28 8.10 8.36
N TYR A 293 1.71 7.33 9.28
CA TYR A 293 0.28 7.27 9.46
C TYR A 293 -0.36 8.63 9.82
N THR A 294 0.29 9.37 10.70
CA THR A 294 -0.20 10.68 11.14
C THR A 294 -0.18 11.69 9.98
N GLN A 295 0.85 11.65 9.13
CA GLN A 295 1.10 12.68 8.12
C GLN A 295 0.61 12.34 6.71
N TRP A 296 0.39 11.06 6.39
CA TRP A 296 0.11 10.61 5.02
C TRP A 296 -1.27 9.99 4.83
N VAL A 297 -1.83 9.40 5.90
CA VAL A 297 -3.15 8.79 5.87
C VAL A 297 -4.12 9.79 6.47
N HIS A 298 -5.22 10.10 5.79
CA HIS A 298 -6.20 11.08 6.20
C HIS A 298 -7.32 10.46 7.01
N VAL A 299 -7.90 9.34 6.59
CA VAL A 299 -9.10 8.76 7.20
C VAL A 299 -8.91 7.29 7.59
N SER A 300 -8.16 6.53 6.78
CA SER A 300 -8.12 5.07 6.94
C SER A 300 -7.53 4.66 8.29
N ARG A 301 -8.23 3.74 8.96
CA ARG A 301 -7.89 3.19 10.29
C ARG A 301 -7.78 4.21 11.43
N LYS A 302 -8.14 5.48 11.21
CA LYS A 302 -7.97 6.54 12.22
C LYS A 302 -9.13 6.47 13.17
N ASP A 303 -8.91 6.82 14.44
CA ASP A 303 -10.00 6.92 15.41
C ASP A 303 -10.69 8.29 15.31
N THR A 304 -9.87 9.34 15.23
CA THR A 304 -10.32 10.73 15.16
C THR A 304 -9.49 11.52 14.16
N LEU A 305 -10.11 12.48 13.48
CA LEU A 305 -9.46 13.45 12.61
C LEU A 305 -9.50 14.85 13.22
N GLN A 306 -8.53 15.67 12.88
CA GLN A 306 -8.58 17.11 13.06
C GLN A 306 -8.96 17.71 11.72
N LEU A 307 -10.06 18.46 11.69
CA LEU A 307 -10.58 19.11 10.48
C LEU A 307 -10.46 20.62 10.61
N SER A 308 -10.41 21.30 9.45
CA SER A 308 -10.57 22.75 9.40
C SER A 308 -11.97 23.16 9.90
N GLU A 309 -12.12 24.44 10.25
CA GLU A 309 -13.41 24.99 10.68
C GLU A 309 -14.49 24.78 9.61
N ARG A 310 -14.21 25.16 8.36
CA ARG A 310 -15.18 25.02 7.26
C ARG A 310 -15.55 23.58 6.92
N MET A 311 -14.60 22.65 6.99
CA MET A 311 -14.90 21.23 6.74
C MET A 311 -15.70 20.64 7.89
N SER A 312 -15.44 21.09 9.12
CA SER A 312 -16.24 20.70 10.28
C SER A 312 -17.66 21.25 10.20
N ASP A 313 -17.86 22.50 9.77
CA ASP A 313 -19.19 23.08 9.57
C ASP A 313 -19.96 22.32 8.49
N ALA A 314 -19.31 22.01 7.36
CA ALA A 314 -19.90 21.18 6.32
C ALA A 314 -20.28 19.77 6.83
N LEU A 315 -19.43 19.18 7.68
CA LEU A 315 -19.71 17.87 8.29
C LEU A 315 -20.90 17.91 9.27
N ASP A 316 -21.01 18.97 10.06
CA ASP A 316 -22.10 19.14 11.00
C ASP A 316 -23.42 19.33 10.24
N LEU A 317 -23.42 20.14 9.18
CA LEU A 317 -24.57 20.26 8.25
C LEU A 317 -24.91 18.93 7.58
N TYR A 318 -23.92 18.16 7.13
CA TYR A 318 -24.14 16.85 6.51
C TYR A 318 -24.87 15.87 7.46
N LYS A 319 -24.58 15.92 8.76
CA LYS A 319 -25.21 15.04 9.76
C LYS A 319 -26.66 15.44 10.09
N ASP A 320 -26.99 16.71 9.90
CA ASP A 320 -28.29 17.28 10.24
C ASP A 320 -29.27 17.27 9.05
N CYS A 321 -28.77 17.06 7.82
CA CYS A 321 -29.58 16.98 6.60
C CYS A 321 -30.00 15.55 6.25
N ASP A 322 -31.09 15.42 5.49
CA ASP A 322 -31.42 14.18 4.79
C ASP A 322 -30.34 13.87 3.73
N ALA A 323 -30.07 12.58 3.51
CA ALA A 323 -28.98 12.13 2.64
C ALA A 323 -29.04 12.69 1.21
N ASP A 324 -30.25 12.88 0.67
CA ASP A 324 -30.49 13.39 -0.69
C ASP A 324 -30.26 14.91 -0.82
N GLU A 325 -30.30 15.64 0.29
CA GLU A 325 -30.08 17.10 0.33
C GLU A 325 -28.69 17.48 0.85
N ALA A 326 -27.94 16.49 1.37
CA ALA A 326 -26.65 16.72 1.99
C ALA A 326 -25.59 17.11 0.95
N LEU A 327 -24.96 18.27 1.16
CA LEU A 327 -23.82 18.72 0.36
C LEU A 327 -22.55 17.94 0.73
N ASP A 328 -21.63 17.84 -0.22
CA ASP A 328 -20.37 17.12 -0.03
C ASP A 328 -19.44 17.86 0.96
N VAL A 329 -18.84 17.11 1.89
CA VAL A 329 -17.90 17.61 2.91
C VAL A 329 -16.49 17.73 2.31
N TYR A 330 -16.27 18.78 1.53
CA TYR A 330 -15.04 18.99 0.77
C TYR A 330 -14.14 20.09 1.36
N GLU A 331 -12.84 19.79 1.43
CA GLU A 331 -11.79 20.73 1.85
C GLU A 331 -10.75 20.91 0.74
N PRO A 332 -10.89 21.93 -0.12
CA PRO A 332 -10.04 22.07 -1.30
C PRO A 332 -8.58 22.37 -0.97
N SER A 333 -8.25 22.85 0.23
CA SER A 333 -6.86 23.11 0.62
C SER A 333 -5.99 21.85 0.67
N TYR A 334 -6.57 20.66 0.86
CA TYR A 334 -5.79 19.42 0.80
C TYR A 334 -5.26 19.12 -0.61
N VAL A 335 -5.94 19.63 -1.64
CA VAL A 335 -5.67 19.35 -3.05
C VAL A 335 -5.44 20.60 -3.91
N ALA A 336 -5.30 21.78 -3.30
CA ALA A 336 -5.23 23.07 -3.98
C ALA A 336 -4.09 23.17 -5.02
N GLU A 337 -2.92 22.60 -4.72
CA GLU A 337 -1.81 22.48 -5.67
C GLU A 337 -2.25 21.70 -6.92
N SER A 338 -2.92 20.58 -6.73
CA SER A 338 -3.38 19.73 -7.82
C SER A 338 -4.57 20.31 -8.60
N ILE A 339 -5.43 21.13 -7.98
CA ILE A 339 -6.46 21.89 -8.71
C ILE A 339 -5.80 22.81 -9.74
N ARG A 340 -4.71 23.49 -9.35
CA ARG A 340 -3.96 24.38 -10.24
C ARG A 340 -3.22 23.60 -11.32
N GLU A 341 -2.51 22.55 -10.93
CA GLU A 341 -1.72 21.72 -11.86
C GLU A 341 -2.60 21.02 -12.90
N THR A 342 -3.81 20.59 -12.54
CA THR A 342 -4.70 19.90 -13.48
C THR A 342 -5.55 20.83 -14.34
N GLY A 343 -5.72 22.09 -13.93
CA GLY A 343 -6.60 23.03 -14.61
C GLY A 343 -8.10 22.72 -14.49
N LEU A 344 -8.51 21.82 -13.58
CA LEU A 344 -9.91 21.36 -13.47
C LEU A 344 -10.77 22.20 -12.49
N GLY A 345 -10.27 23.35 -12.03
CA GLY A 345 -10.95 24.19 -11.05
C GLY A 345 -12.37 24.61 -11.48
N HIS A 346 -12.59 24.86 -12.77
CA HIS A 346 -13.90 25.26 -13.30
C HIS A 346 -14.93 24.14 -13.26
N LEU A 347 -14.52 22.87 -13.35
CA LEU A 347 -15.42 21.74 -13.13
C LEU A 347 -15.68 21.52 -11.64
N VAL A 348 -14.68 21.71 -10.78
CA VAL A 348 -14.82 21.55 -9.32
C VAL A 348 -15.80 22.57 -8.74
N PHE A 349 -15.56 23.86 -8.96
CA PHE A 349 -16.30 24.95 -8.30
C PHE A 349 -17.38 25.60 -9.18
N GLY A 350 -17.41 25.27 -10.47
CA GLY A 350 -18.07 26.08 -11.47
C GLY A 350 -17.20 27.25 -11.94
N PRO A 351 -17.49 27.84 -13.11
CA PRO A 351 -16.59 28.77 -13.77
C PRO A 351 -16.37 30.08 -13.01
N VAL A 352 -17.43 30.65 -12.43
CA VAL A 352 -17.36 31.95 -11.71
C VAL A 352 -16.59 31.80 -10.41
N ALA A 353 -16.90 30.78 -9.61
CA ALA A 353 -16.21 30.53 -8.35
C ALA A 353 -14.74 30.12 -8.58
N SER A 354 -14.46 29.35 -9.63
CA SER A 354 -13.07 29.01 -10.00
C SER A 354 -12.24 30.24 -10.35
N GLU A 355 -12.78 31.19 -11.13
CA GLU A 355 -12.06 32.43 -11.46
C GLU A 355 -11.73 33.23 -10.19
N ALA A 356 -12.67 33.32 -9.24
CA ALA A 356 -12.46 33.99 -7.96
C ALA A 356 -11.46 33.27 -7.03
N LEU A 357 -11.46 31.93 -7.01
CA LEU A 357 -10.64 31.13 -6.08
C LEU A 357 -9.24 30.83 -6.60
N VAL A 358 -9.11 30.56 -7.91
CA VAL A 358 -7.87 30.13 -8.55
C VAL A 358 -7.13 31.31 -9.18
N GLY A 359 -7.84 32.36 -9.60
CA GLY A 359 -7.28 33.60 -10.16
C GLY A 359 -6.94 33.55 -11.66
N GLU A 360 -7.14 32.41 -12.32
CA GLU A 360 -6.85 32.22 -13.74
C GLU A 360 -8.06 31.71 -14.52
N ARG A 361 -8.31 32.29 -15.70
CA ARG A 361 -9.20 31.68 -16.70
C ARG A 361 -8.47 30.53 -17.37
N LEU A 362 -8.64 29.35 -16.78
CA LEU A 362 -8.05 28.13 -17.31
C LEU A 362 -8.71 27.77 -18.67
N PRO A 363 -7.93 27.27 -19.64
CA PRO A 363 -8.47 26.76 -20.90
C PRO A 363 -9.49 25.65 -20.64
N ARG A 364 -10.66 25.73 -21.28
CA ARG A 364 -11.76 24.74 -21.16
C ARG A 364 -11.73 23.72 -22.30
N ASN A 365 -10.55 23.26 -22.67
CA ASN A 365 -10.35 22.35 -23.79
C ASN A 365 -9.89 20.95 -23.35
N ASP A 366 -9.95 20.64 -22.06
CA ASP A 366 -9.68 19.29 -21.58
C ASP A 366 -10.82 18.32 -21.95
N ALA A 367 -10.46 17.04 -22.11
CA ALA A 367 -11.38 16.01 -22.58
C ALA A 367 -12.60 15.80 -21.66
N LEU A 368 -12.47 16.00 -20.34
CA LEU A 368 -13.61 15.88 -19.42
C LEU A 368 -14.58 17.04 -19.59
N THR A 369 -14.08 18.27 -19.74
CA THR A 369 -14.93 19.43 -20.02
C THR A 369 -15.70 19.25 -21.32
N MET A 370 -15.03 18.80 -22.39
CA MET A 370 -15.68 18.54 -23.67
C MET A 370 -16.74 17.43 -23.56
N LEU A 371 -16.45 16.36 -22.81
CA LEU A 371 -17.41 15.30 -22.52
C LEU A 371 -18.66 15.88 -21.84
N PHE A 372 -18.49 16.58 -20.71
CA PHE A 372 -19.64 17.09 -19.97
C PHE A 372 -20.39 18.22 -20.69
N GLU A 373 -19.73 18.96 -21.58
CA GLU A 373 -20.39 19.91 -22.48
C GLU A 373 -21.31 19.19 -23.45
N ARG A 374 -20.78 18.15 -24.11
CA ARG A 374 -21.53 17.32 -25.08
C ARG A 374 -22.76 16.67 -24.43
N GLU A 375 -22.62 16.20 -23.19
CA GLU A 375 -23.72 15.57 -22.44
C GLU A 375 -24.64 16.59 -21.74
N GLY A 376 -24.41 17.90 -21.90
CA GLY A 376 -25.25 18.95 -21.32
C GLY A 376 -25.16 19.09 -19.80
N LEU A 377 -24.08 18.61 -19.18
CA LEU A 377 -23.91 18.53 -17.73
C LEU A 377 -23.11 19.69 -17.12
N LEU A 378 -22.48 20.57 -17.91
CA LEU A 378 -21.67 21.69 -17.37
C LEU A 378 -22.42 22.66 -16.45
N GLY A 379 -23.75 22.73 -16.55
CA GLY A 379 -24.60 23.54 -15.67
C GLY A 379 -25.07 22.82 -14.40
N SER A 380 -24.66 21.57 -14.18
CA SER A 380 -25.11 20.76 -13.04
C SER A 380 -24.64 21.33 -11.70
N ALA A 381 -25.38 21.04 -10.64
CA ALA A 381 -24.98 21.39 -9.28
C ALA A 381 -23.60 20.78 -8.94
N THR A 382 -22.76 21.57 -8.27
CA THR A 382 -21.44 21.12 -7.81
C THR A 382 -21.51 20.25 -6.56
N ASN A 383 -22.64 20.31 -5.85
CA ASN A 383 -22.85 19.72 -4.52
C ASN A 383 -21.85 20.24 -3.47
N LEU A 384 -21.40 21.49 -3.60
CA LEU A 384 -20.42 22.11 -2.70
C LEU A 384 -20.99 23.36 -2.01
N HIS A 385 -20.53 23.61 -0.79
CA HIS A 385 -20.66 24.92 -0.17
C HIS A 385 -19.80 25.97 -0.87
N ALA A 386 -20.15 27.25 -0.70
CA ALA A 386 -19.33 28.34 -1.20
C ALA A 386 -18.01 28.45 -0.42
N PHE A 387 -16.91 28.69 -1.13
CA PHE A 387 -15.59 28.92 -0.54
C PHE A 387 -15.16 30.37 -0.74
N SER A 388 -14.56 30.97 0.29
CA SER A 388 -13.99 32.32 0.22
C SER A 388 -12.53 32.34 -0.23
N LYS A 389 -11.79 31.24 -0.04
CA LYS A 389 -10.40 31.08 -0.46
C LYS A 389 -10.05 29.63 -0.73
N LEU A 390 -9.11 29.40 -1.64
CA LEU A 390 -8.66 28.07 -2.00
C LEU A 390 -7.72 27.47 -0.93
N ASP A 391 -6.70 28.22 -0.53
CA ASP A 391 -5.69 27.78 0.44
C ASP A 391 -6.00 28.28 1.86
N LEU A 392 -6.04 27.33 2.79
CA LEU A 392 -5.91 27.55 4.22
C LEU A 392 -4.44 27.45 4.61
N THR A 393 -4.03 28.28 5.56
CA THR A 393 -2.72 28.16 6.22
C THR A 393 -2.62 26.85 6.99
N ALA A 394 -1.40 26.40 7.27
CA ALA A 394 -1.19 25.18 8.06
C ALA A 394 -1.76 25.27 9.48
N SER A 395 -1.93 26.47 10.04
CA SER A 395 -2.65 26.67 11.31
C SER A 395 -4.14 26.47 11.14
N GLU A 396 -4.76 27.03 10.10
CA GLU A 396 -6.19 26.88 9.81
C GLU A 396 -6.57 25.44 9.44
N LEU A 397 -5.70 24.70 8.77
CA LEU A 397 -5.90 23.26 8.48
C LEU A 397 -5.79 22.37 9.73
N ARG A 398 -5.02 22.78 10.73
CA ARG A 398 -4.75 21.98 11.94
C ARG A 398 -5.60 22.39 13.14
N ALA A 399 -6.16 23.59 13.11
CA ALA A 399 -7.00 24.12 14.15
C ALA A 399 -8.47 23.79 13.84
N VAL A 400 -9.13 23.11 14.77
CA VAL A 400 -10.18 23.71 15.64
C VAL A 400 -11.09 22.60 16.20
N ARG A 401 -11.42 21.54 15.47
CA ARG A 401 -12.30 20.44 15.98
C ARG A 401 -11.79 19.04 15.70
N ARG A 402 -12.02 18.13 16.66
CA ARG A 402 -11.76 16.69 16.52
C ARG A 402 -13.07 15.98 16.23
N HIS A 403 -13.09 15.18 15.17
CA HIS A 403 -14.25 14.37 14.77
C HIS A 403 -13.88 12.91 14.75
N SER A 404 -14.81 12.05 15.18
CA SER A 404 -14.65 10.61 15.06
C SER A 404 -14.79 10.17 13.60
N THR A 405 -14.02 9.18 13.20
CA THR A 405 -14.23 8.45 11.94
C THR A 405 -15.17 7.28 12.15
N TYR A 406 -15.70 6.78 11.04
CA TYR A 406 -16.51 5.58 10.97
C TYR A 406 -15.76 4.48 10.23
N ALA A 407 -15.97 3.24 10.67
CA ALA A 407 -15.43 2.05 10.03
C ALA A 407 -16.58 1.08 9.79
N TYR A 408 -16.75 0.64 8.55
CA TYR A 408 -17.82 -0.25 8.18
C TYR A 408 -17.26 -1.57 7.67
N GLU A 409 -17.94 -2.66 7.97
CA GLU A 409 -17.74 -3.96 7.34
C GLU A 409 -18.82 -4.12 6.27
N GLY A 410 -18.42 -3.92 5.02
CA GLY A 410 -19.26 -4.23 3.86
C GLY A 410 -19.15 -5.69 3.45
N VAL A 411 -19.93 -6.09 2.45
CA VAL A 411 -20.02 -7.48 1.95
C VAL A 411 -18.64 -8.09 1.64
N HIS A 412 -17.70 -7.29 1.15
CA HIS A 412 -16.40 -7.80 0.69
C HIS A 412 -15.18 -7.13 1.35
N LYS A 413 -15.32 -5.93 1.92
CA LYS A 413 -14.21 -5.09 2.38
C LYS A 413 -14.62 -4.20 3.56
N LYS A 414 -13.61 -3.68 4.24
CA LYS A 414 -13.77 -2.64 5.26
C LYS A 414 -13.62 -1.27 4.61
N ILE A 415 -14.51 -0.35 4.94
CA ILE A 415 -14.52 1.03 4.43
C ILE A 415 -14.35 1.97 5.62
N TRP A 416 -13.41 2.91 5.51
CA TRP A 416 -13.25 4.00 6.47
C TRP A 416 -13.78 5.29 5.87
N SER A 417 -14.56 6.02 6.67
CA SER A 417 -15.18 7.26 6.24
C SER A 417 -15.16 8.31 7.34
N LEU A 418 -15.10 9.58 6.95
CA LEU A 418 -15.45 10.69 7.83
C LEU A 418 -16.97 10.82 7.98
N LEU A 419 -17.72 10.42 6.95
CA LEU A 419 -19.16 10.58 6.87
C LEU A 419 -19.87 9.36 7.46
N PRO A 420 -20.94 9.55 8.25
CA PRO A 420 -21.81 8.46 8.66
C PRO A 420 -22.51 7.85 7.44
N HIS A 421 -22.87 6.57 7.54
CA HIS A 421 -23.63 5.82 6.54
C HIS A 421 -24.69 5.02 7.28
N THR A 422 -25.92 5.05 6.77
CA THR A 422 -27.11 4.52 7.45
C THR A 422 -27.75 3.35 6.73
N SER A 423 -27.28 2.98 5.53
CA SER A 423 -27.87 1.87 4.78
C SER A 423 -27.44 0.51 5.34
N ASP A 424 -28.34 -0.47 5.23
CA ASP A 424 -28.18 -1.83 5.75
C ASP A 424 -27.11 -2.66 5.02
N ASP A 425 -26.55 -2.14 3.93
CA ASP A 425 -25.52 -2.79 3.11
C ASP A 425 -24.12 -2.76 3.74
N ALA A 426 -23.93 -2.00 4.84
CA ALA A 426 -22.67 -1.93 5.56
C ALA A 426 -22.86 -1.91 7.09
N ILE A 427 -22.12 -2.78 7.79
CA ILE A 427 -22.22 -2.92 9.24
C ILE A 427 -21.23 -1.97 9.91
N LEU A 428 -21.71 -0.99 10.68
CA LEU A 428 -20.85 -0.11 11.47
C LEU A 428 -20.08 -0.91 12.54
N LEU A 429 -18.76 -0.85 12.49
CA LEU A 429 -17.88 -1.42 13.50
C LEU A 429 -17.85 -0.51 14.74
N VAL A 430 -18.12 -1.10 15.90
CA VAL A 430 -18.12 -0.41 17.20
C VAL A 430 -17.30 -1.16 18.25
N GLY A 431 -16.99 -0.50 19.37
CA GLY A 431 -16.32 -1.11 20.53
C GLY A 431 -15.00 -1.81 20.20
N ASP A 432 -14.80 -2.99 20.78
CA ASP A 432 -13.57 -3.81 20.62
C ASP A 432 -13.29 -4.15 19.15
N ALA A 433 -14.32 -4.36 18.32
CA ALA A 433 -14.15 -4.67 16.90
C ALA A 433 -13.52 -3.49 16.14
N ARG A 434 -13.97 -2.25 16.40
CA ARG A 434 -13.37 -1.04 15.83
C ARG A 434 -11.96 -0.82 16.36
N ILE A 435 -11.76 -0.95 17.68
CA ILE A 435 -10.46 -0.75 18.32
C ILE A 435 -9.41 -1.69 17.72
N ALA A 436 -9.76 -2.95 17.45
CA ALA A 436 -8.87 -3.94 16.84
C ALA A 436 -8.38 -3.55 15.42
N GLU A 437 -9.16 -2.72 14.70
CA GLU A 437 -8.82 -2.28 13.34
C GLU A 437 -8.03 -0.98 13.28
N LEU A 438 -7.97 -0.22 14.38
CA LEU A 438 -7.20 1.01 14.45
C LEU A 438 -5.71 0.75 14.23
N PHE A 439 -5.07 1.66 13.50
CA PHE A 439 -3.65 1.56 13.19
C PHE A 439 -2.78 1.45 14.45
N LYS A 440 -3.08 2.26 15.48
CA LYS A 440 -2.36 2.22 16.76
C LYS A 440 -2.43 0.83 17.40
N THR A 441 -3.60 0.20 17.39
CA THR A 441 -3.77 -1.15 17.94
C THR A 441 -2.97 -2.17 17.14
N ARG A 442 -3.01 -2.10 15.81
CA ARG A 442 -2.24 -3.02 14.93
C ARG A 442 -0.73 -2.90 15.14
N ILE A 443 -0.21 -1.68 15.25
CA ILE A 443 1.23 -1.46 15.47
C ILE A 443 1.65 -1.85 16.88
N TYR A 444 1.06 -1.23 17.90
CA TYR A 444 1.55 -1.35 19.27
C TYR A 444 1.08 -2.61 19.99
N THR A 445 -0.08 -3.15 19.59
CA THR A 445 -0.69 -4.30 20.29
C THR A 445 -0.50 -5.60 19.52
N THR A 446 -0.75 -5.65 18.21
CA THR A 446 -0.64 -6.92 17.48
C THR A 446 0.77 -7.18 16.96
N ALA A 447 1.58 -6.13 16.77
CA ALA A 447 2.84 -6.17 16.01
C ALA A 447 2.64 -6.75 14.60
N GLU A 448 1.45 -6.50 14.06
CA GLU A 448 1.16 -6.77 12.67
C GLU A 448 1.63 -5.59 11.82
N VAL A 449 1.62 -5.84 10.53
CA VAL A 449 1.86 -4.81 9.52
C VAL A 449 0.52 -4.19 9.15
N CYS A 450 0.51 -2.87 8.97
CA CYS A 450 -0.65 -2.11 8.51
C CYS A 450 -0.61 -1.91 6.98
N GLU A 451 -1.38 -0.95 6.46
CA GLU A 451 -1.20 -0.44 5.10
C GLU A 451 -0.12 0.66 5.09
N GLY A 452 0.66 0.73 4.01
CA GLY A 452 1.69 1.75 3.83
C GLY A 452 3.05 1.22 3.36
N PRO A 453 3.91 2.12 2.84
CA PRO A 453 5.17 1.77 2.19
C PRO A 453 6.25 1.22 3.17
N MET A 454 6.01 1.35 4.47
CA MET A 454 6.87 0.80 5.54
C MET A 454 6.25 -0.42 6.23
N GLU A 455 5.06 -0.83 5.79
CA GLU A 455 4.19 -1.79 6.46
C GLU A 455 4.13 -3.13 5.72
N TYR A 456 5.30 -3.70 5.41
CA TYR A 456 5.40 -5.01 4.77
C TYR A 456 6.13 -6.03 5.61
N ARG A 457 5.78 -7.30 5.39
CA ARG A 457 6.51 -8.43 5.95
C ARG A 457 7.93 -8.45 5.38
N GLY A 458 8.89 -8.85 6.22
CA GLY A 458 10.29 -8.97 5.85
C GLY A 458 11.11 -7.68 6.00
N HIS A 459 10.55 -6.64 6.61
CA HIS A 459 11.36 -5.53 7.11
C HIS A 459 12.33 -6.00 8.21
N GLY A 460 13.50 -5.37 8.26
CA GLY A 460 14.46 -5.60 9.34
C GLY A 460 13.99 -4.97 10.65
N THR A 461 14.56 -5.45 11.76
CA THR A 461 14.34 -4.87 13.10
C THR A 461 15.64 -4.29 13.63
N ARG A 462 15.60 -3.05 14.11
CA ARG A 462 16.74 -2.42 14.79
C ARG A 462 16.80 -2.92 16.23
N VAL A 463 17.91 -3.54 16.61
CA VAL A 463 18.10 -4.18 17.92
C VAL A 463 19.21 -3.47 18.68
N ALA A 464 18.90 -2.94 19.86
CA ALA A 464 19.90 -2.38 20.74
C ALA A 464 20.77 -3.48 21.36
N VAL A 465 22.06 -3.48 21.05
CA VAL A 465 23.08 -4.44 21.52
C VAL A 465 24.16 -3.64 22.27
N GLY A 466 23.98 -3.52 23.58
CA GLY A 466 24.78 -2.64 24.42
C GLY A 466 24.62 -1.16 24.00
N PRO A 467 25.72 -0.41 23.75
CA PRO A 467 25.66 0.96 23.26
C PRO A 467 25.42 1.06 21.74
N SER A 468 25.46 -0.08 21.03
CA SER A 468 25.30 -0.14 19.57
C SER A 468 23.88 -0.54 19.17
N THR A 469 23.49 -0.22 17.94
CA THR A 469 22.28 -0.77 17.32
C THR A 469 22.71 -1.67 16.16
N ARG A 470 22.15 -2.88 16.10
CA ARG A 470 22.37 -3.85 15.02
C ARG A 470 21.09 -4.13 14.25
N LEU A 471 21.24 -4.56 13.00
CA LEU A 471 20.13 -5.00 12.16
C LEU A 471 19.86 -6.50 12.35
N SER A 472 18.63 -6.84 12.71
CA SER A 472 18.08 -8.20 12.55
C SER A 472 17.31 -8.25 11.23
N VAL A 473 17.75 -9.02 10.23
CA VAL A 473 17.10 -9.05 8.90
C VAL A 473 15.83 -9.92 8.87
N CYS A 474 15.67 -10.80 9.85
CA CYS A 474 14.44 -11.57 10.04
C CYS A 474 14.23 -11.91 11.53
N LYS A 475 13.10 -12.54 11.85
CA LYS A 475 12.90 -13.15 13.16
C LYS A 475 13.76 -14.40 13.28
N GLY A 476 14.50 -14.52 14.38
CA GLY A 476 15.43 -15.64 14.59
C GLY A 476 16.76 -15.49 13.85
N ASP A 477 17.12 -14.29 13.38
CA ASP A 477 18.42 -14.01 12.76
C ASP A 477 19.57 -14.41 13.71
N PRO A 478 20.38 -15.44 13.37
CA PRO A 478 21.39 -16.00 14.26
C PRO A 478 22.59 -15.06 14.45
N ARG A 479 22.71 -13.99 13.65
CA ARG A 479 23.73 -12.95 13.81
C ARG A 479 23.45 -12.04 15.01
N ILE A 480 22.23 -12.11 15.55
CA ILE A 480 21.81 -11.41 16.76
C ILE A 480 21.78 -12.41 17.93
N PRO A 481 22.51 -12.16 19.05
CA PRO A 481 22.49 -13.07 20.19
C PRO A 481 21.09 -13.27 20.75
N GLU A 482 20.75 -14.53 21.07
CA GLU A 482 19.41 -14.98 21.50
C GLU A 482 18.82 -14.15 22.66
N TYR A 483 19.67 -13.67 23.56
CA TYR A 483 19.27 -12.78 24.66
C TYR A 483 18.51 -11.54 24.17
N TYR A 484 18.93 -10.94 23.06
CA TYR A 484 18.30 -9.75 22.51
C TYR A 484 16.97 -10.05 21.82
N HIS A 485 16.87 -11.20 21.13
CA HIS A 485 15.59 -11.70 20.59
C HIS A 485 14.57 -11.90 21.71
N THR A 486 14.99 -12.56 22.79
CA THR A 486 14.13 -12.79 23.96
C THR A 486 13.66 -11.46 24.57
N ARG A 487 14.54 -10.46 24.67
CA ARG A 487 14.17 -9.12 25.18
C ARG A 487 13.17 -8.40 24.28
N LEU A 488 13.32 -8.50 22.95
CA LEU A 488 12.36 -7.92 22.00
C LEU A 488 10.98 -8.56 22.18
N VAL A 489 10.92 -9.89 22.26
CA VAL A 489 9.67 -10.61 22.51
C VAL A 489 9.05 -10.23 23.85
N GLN A 490 9.86 -10.16 24.92
CA GLN A 490 9.38 -9.72 26.25
C GLN A 490 8.92 -8.27 26.26
N GLY A 491 9.56 -7.38 25.50
CA GLY A 491 9.09 -6.00 25.29
C GLY A 491 7.69 -5.98 24.69
N HIS A 492 7.50 -6.72 23.60
CA HIS A 492 6.18 -6.86 22.96
C HIS A 492 5.12 -7.44 23.90
N VAL A 493 5.45 -8.49 24.65
CA VAL A 493 4.52 -9.09 25.62
C VAL A 493 4.13 -8.10 26.71
N ARG A 494 5.07 -7.30 27.21
CA ARG A 494 4.77 -6.26 28.21
C ARG A 494 3.82 -5.19 27.67
N HIS A 495 3.99 -4.77 26.43
CA HIS A 495 3.06 -3.84 25.78
C HIS A 495 1.67 -4.46 25.57
N LYS A 496 1.59 -5.74 25.20
CA LYS A 496 0.31 -6.48 25.06
C LYS A 496 -0.41 -6.70 26.40
N GLY A 497 0.34 -6.94 27.47
CA GLY A 497 -0.18 -7.33 28.79
C GLY A 497 -0.74 -6.17 29.62
N ALA A 498 -0.46 -4.91 29.26
CA ALA A 498 -1.01 -3.75 29.97
C ALA A 498 -2.53 -3.56 29.77
N GLY A 499 -3.18 -4.31 28.86
CA GLY A 499 -4.61 -4.20 28.56
C GLY A 499 -5.49 -5.39 28.94
N LYS A 500 -4.96 -6.61 29.10
CA LYS A 500 -5.70 -7.83 29.52
C LYS A 500 -4.69 -8.93 29.92
N ARG A 501 -4.91 -9.59 31.06
CA ARG A 501 -4.12 -10.73 31.57
C ARG A 501 -4.29 -11.90 30.59
N LEU A 502 -3.30 -12.11 29.71
CA LEU A 502 -3.31 -13.18 28.70
C LEU A 502 -2.98 -14.52 29.35
N ASP A 503 -3.94 -15.45 29.35
CA ASP A 503 -3.73 -16.83 29.76
C ASP A 503 -2.95 -17.58 28.66
N LEU A 504 -1.62 -17.63 28.83
CA LEU A 504 -0.64 -18.22 27.91
C LEU A 504 -0.82 -19.74 27.72
N THR A 505 -1.73 -20.39 28.43
CA THR A 505 -1.96 -21.85 28.36
C THR A 505 -2.82 -22.28 27.18
N LYS A 506 -3.76 -21.43 26.70
CA LYS A 506 -4.75 -21.85 25.68
C LYS A 506 -4.25 -21.76 24.23
N GLY A 507 -3.29 -20.89 23.94
CA GLY A 507 -2.79 -20.69 22.56
C GLY A 507 -1.79 -21.76 22.07
N LEU A 508 -1.15 -22.49 22.99
CA LEU A 508 -0.15 -23.52 22.66
C LEU A 508 -0.73 -24.94 22.63
N ALA A 509 -1.92 -25.16 23.18
CA ALA A 509 -2.55 -26.49 23.22
C ALA A 509 -3.35 -26.83 21.94
N HIS A 510 -3.73 -25.84 21.13
CA HIS A 510 -4.69 -26.07 20.04
C HIS A 510 -4.08 -26.28 18.64
N LYS A 511 -2.75 -26.26 18.49
CA LYS A 511 -2.09 -26.58 17.21
C LYS A 511 -1.00 -27.64 17.40
N GLU A 512 -1.41 -28.87 17.08
CA GLU A 512 -0.59 -30.08 16.91
C GLU A 512 0.15 -30.62 18.14
N ASN A 513 0.03 -31.94 18.36
CA ASN A 513 0.75 -32.77 19.33
C ASN A 513 2.28 -32.76 19.10
N LYS A 514 2.94 -31.60 19.22
CA LYS A 514 4.39 -31.50 19.26
C LYS A 514 4.82 -30.99 20.62
N LYS A 515 5.70 -31.77 21.27
CA LYS A 515 6.36 -31.37 22.52
C LYS A 515 6.97 -29.98 22.31
N PRO A 516 6.75 -29.02 23.24
CA PRO A 516 7.32 -27.69 23.13
C PRO A 516 8.84 -27.78 23.02
N SER A 517 9.42 -26.96 22.14
CA SER A 517 10.86 -26.87 21.96
C SER A 517 11.56 -26.44 23.26
N ALA A 518 12.87 -26.70 23.38
CA ALA A 518 13.64 -26.28 24.54
C ALA A 518 13.51 -24.77 24.82
N ALA A 519 13.46 -23.94 23.77
CA ALA A 519 13.23 -22.51 23.87
C ALA A 519 11.82 -22.17 24.43
N GLN A 520 10.78 -22.87 23.97
CA GLN A 520 9.41 -22.68 24.47
C GLN A 520 9.27 -23.10 25.95
N LYS A 521 9.95 -24.17 26.37
CA LYS A 521 10.00 -24.60 27.77
C LYS A 521 10.69 -23.56 28.66
N THR A 522 11.80 -22.97 28.20
CA THR A 522 12.51 -21.91 28.93
C THR A 522 11.65 -20.65 29.09
N ILE A 523 10.87 -20.28 28.06
CA ILE A 523 9.94 -19.14 28.13
C ILE A 523 8.81 -19.41 29.15
N LEU A 524 8.23 -20.62 29.15
CA LEU A 524 7.21 -21.04 30.12
C LEU A 524 7.74 -21.06 31.57
N LEU A 525 8.95 -21.59 31.79
CA LEU A 525 9.60 -21.63 33.10
C LEU A 525 9.97 -20.24 33.63
N CYS A 526 10.41 -19.33 32.76
CA CYS A 526 10.70 -17.94 33.13
C CYS A 526 9.44 -17.14 33.47
N ALA A 527 8.31 -17.44 32.82
CA ALA A 527 7.02 -16.82 33.13
C ALA A 527 6.49 -17.27 34.50
N GLN A 528 6.60 -18.57 34.83
CA GLN A 528 6.14 -19.13 36.11
C GLN A 528 6.98 -18.66 37.32
N ARG A 529 8.29 -18.42 37.14
CA ARG A 529 9.16 -17.96 38.24
C ARG A 529 9.00 -16.49 38.62
N ARG A 530 8.46 -15.66 37.73
CA ARG A 530 8.31 -14.21 37.99
C ARG A 530 6.96 -13.80 38.57
N TYR A 531 5.97 -14.70 38.54
CA TYR A 531 4.64 -14.44 39.10
C TYR A 531 4.08 -15.72 39.76
N PRO A 532 4.50 -16.05 40.98
CA PRO A 532 3.83 -17.06 41.77
C PRO A 532 2.51 -16.47 42.33
N GLY A 533 1.40 -16.67 41.60
CA GLY A 533 0.03 -16.25 41.98
C GLY A 533 -0.59 -15.18 41.08
#